data_AF-T2JU91-F1
#
_entry.id   AF-T2JU91-F1
#
_cell.length_a   1.000
_cell.length_b   1.000
_cell.length_c   1.000
_cell.angle_alpha   90.00
_cell.angle_beta   90.00
_cell.angle_gamma   90.00
#
_symmetry.space_group_name_H-M   'P 1'
#
loop_
_entity.id
_entity.type
_entity.pdbx_description
1 polymer ?
#
loop_
_entity_poly.entity_id
_entity_poly.type
_entity_poly.pdbx_seq_one_letter_code
_entity_poly.pdbx_strand_id
1 'polypeptide(L)'
;MILLQRAKVTHIVEFLDDEVYDNSLDEWSIYRVVKAVWMPSKGIMWDDDRLHQKEFFGLDYIVGDGHAHSLADNNKMPQFHEYWNQYGGLSGFQNHVLEKITKI
;
A
#
# COMPACT_ATOMS: atom_id res chain seq x y z
N MET A 1 5.14 2.33 -2.39
CA MET A 1 3.70 2.60 -2.13
C MET A 1 2.94 1.28 -2.13
N ILE A 2 1.94 1.15 -1.27
CA ILE A 2 1.05 -0.02 -1.20
C ILE A 2 -0.29 0.39 -1.83
N LEU A 3 -0.79 -0.40 -2.78
CA LEU A 3 -2.07 -0.16 -3.43
C LEU A 3 -3.16 -1.07 -2.84
N LEU A 4 -4.27 -0.45 -2.47
CA LEU A 4 -5.42 -1.13 -1.88
C LEU A 4 -6.62 -1.06 -2.83
N GLN A 5 -7.32 -2.18 -2.98
CA GLN A 5 -8.60 -2.24 -3.68
C GLN A 5 -9.51 -3.25 -2.95
N ARG A 6 -10.75 -2.84 -2.63
CA ARG A 6 -11.71 -3.68 -1.87
C ARG A 6 -11.10 -4.23 -0.56
N ALA A 7 -10.37 -3.38 0.18
CA ALA A 7 -9.63 -3.75 1.39
C ALA A 7 -8.57 -4.86 1.21
N LYS A 8 -8.17 -5.15 -0.04
CA LYS A 8 -7.08 -6.07 -0.35
C LYS A 8 -5.86 -5.31 -0.86
N VAL A 9 -4.67 -5.71 -0.43
CA VAL A 9 -3.42 -5.22 -1.00
C VAL A 9 -3.20 -5.91 -2.35
N THR A 10 -3.17 -5.12 -3.41
CA THR A 10 -3.07 -5.64 -4.78
C THR A 10 -1.66 -5.55 -5.33
N HIS A 11 -0.93 -4.48 -4.97
CA HIS A 11 0.41 -4.23 -5.47
C HIS A 11 1.24 -3.51 -4.41
N ILE A 12 2.54 -3.79 -4.43
CA ILE A 12 3.56 -2.90 -3.88
C ILE A 12 4.31 -2.35 -5.07
N VAL A 13 4.44 -1.03 -5.09
CA VAL A 13 5.03 -0.31 -6.23
C VAL A 13 6.14 0.63 -5.79
N GLU A 14 7.12 0.75 -6.67
CA GLU A 14 8.18 1.75 -6.65
C GLU A 14 7.78 2.90 -7.59
N PHE A 15 7.97 4.15 -7.16
CA PHE A 15 7.76 5.30 -8.05
C PHE A 15 8.90 5.35 -9.06
N LEU A 16 8.57 5.43 -10.35
CA LEU A 16 9.56 5.65 -11.41
C LEU A 16 9.72 7.14 -11.73
N ASP A 17 8.73 7.93 -11.33
CA ASP A 17 8.66 9.37 -11.55
C ASP A 17 7.86 10.02 -10.42
N ASP A 18 8.22 11.27 -10.08
CA ASP A 18 7.53 12.12 -9.12
C ASP A 18 6.68 13.22 -9.78
N GLU A 19 6.72 13.34 -11.11
CA GLU A 19 5.85 14.23 -11.87
C GLU A 19 4.38 13.74 -11.87
N VAL A 20 3.48 14.67 -11.55
CA VAL A 20 2.04 14.49 -11.72
C VAL A 20 1.69 15.06 -13.09
N TYR A 21 1.45 14.16 -14.06
CA TYR A 21 1.14 14.56 -15.42
C TYR A 21 -0.21 15.29 -15.50
N ASP A 22 -0.24 16.42 -16.20
CA ASP A 22 -1.46 17.18 -16.47
C ASP A 22 -2.32 16.44 -17.51
N ASN A 23 -3.53 16.05 -17.11
CA ASN A 23 -4.41 15.17 -17.88
C ASN A 23 -5.56 15.97 -18.52
N SER A 24 -5.22 17.03 -19.26
CA SER A 24 -6.20 17.86 -20.00
C SER A 24 -6.76 17.22 -21.28
N LEU A 25 -6.43 15.96 -21.57
CA LEU A 25 -6.87 15.21 -22.76
C LEU A 25 -7.46 13.85 -22.35
N ASP A 26 -8.69 13.62 -22.80
CA ASP A 26 -9.73 12.73 -22.25
C ASP A 26 -9.50 11.21 -22.27
N GLU A 27 -8.32 10.66 -22.56
CA GLU A 27 -8.24 9.20 -22.78
C GLU A 27 -7.60 8.37 -21.68
N TRP A 28 -6.59 8.87 -20.94
CA TRP A 28 -6.01 8.09 -19.85
C TRP A 28 -5.49 9.03 -18.78
N SER A 29 -6.26 9.21 -17.69
CA SER A 29 -5.86 9.98 -16.52
C SER A 29 -4.71 9.28 -15.78
N ILE A 30 -3.53 9.21 -16.40
CA ILE A 30 -2.32 8.62 -15.84
C ILE A 30 -1.73 9.66 -14.91
N TYR A 31 -1.96 9.49 -13.61
CA TYR A 31 -1.47 10.46 -12.62
C TYR A 31 0.00 10.25 -12.29
N ARG A 32 0.52 9.01 -12.35
CA ARG A 32 1.91 8.64 -12.00
C ARG A 32 2.35 7.36 -12.69
N VAL A 33 3.63 7.29 -13.03
CA VAL A 33 4.27 6.06 -13.54
C VAL A 33 4.95 5.33 -12.38
N VAL A 34 4.62 4.06 -12.21
CA VAL A 34 5.13 3.21 -11.13
C VAL A 34 5.54 1.84 -11.67
N LYS A 35 6.49 1.20 -10.98
CA LYS A 35 6.90 -0.18 -11.22
C LYS A 35 6.34 -1.06 -10.14
N ALA A 36 5.62 -2.12 -10.52
CA ALA A 36 5.24 -3.16 -9.57
C ALA A 36 6.50 -3.91 -9.11
N VAL A 37 6.82 -3.82 -7.83
CA VAL A 37 7.89 -4.62 -7.20
C VAL A 37 7.36 -5.92 -6.62
N TRP A 38 6.06 -5.94 -6.33
CA TRP A 38 5.34 -7.16 -5.96
C TRP A 38 3.86 -7.06 -6.35
N MET A 39 3.30 -8.21 -6.76
CA MET A 39 1.87 -8.44 -6.92
C MET A 39 1.58 -9.93 -6.65
N PRO A 40 0.36 -10.29 -6.22
CA PRO A 40 -0.03 -11.69 -6.05
C PRO A 40 0.16 -12.51 -7.33
N SER A 41 0.51 -13.79 -7.19
CA SER A 41 0.67 -14.69 -8.32
C SER A 41 -0.65 -14.91 -9.08
N LYS A 42 -0.54 -15.20 -10.37
CA LYS A 42 -1.69 -15.34 -11.28
C LYS A 42 -2.61 -16.47 -10.78
N GLY A 43 -3.82 -16.13 -10.36
CA GLY A 43 -4.80 -17.07 -9.80
C GLY A 43 -5.18 -16.80 -8.34
N ILE A 44 -4.45 -15.95 -7.62
CA ILE A 44 -4.88 -15.44 -6.32
C ILE A 44 -6.05 -14.47 -6.56
N MET A 45 -7.24 -14.89 -6.14
CA MET A 45 -8.53 -14.21 -6.36
C MET A 45 -8.82 -13.18 -5.25
N TRP A 46 -9.85 -12.36 -5.47
CA TRP A 46 -10.41 -11.41 -4.49
C TRP A 46 -10.83 -12.05 -3.15
N ASP A 47 -11.02 -13.36 -3.14
CA ASP A 47 -11.47 -14.12 -1.96
C ASP A 47 -10.31 -14.58 -1.06
N ASP A 48 -9.05 -14.28 -1.41
CA ASP A 48 -7.91 -14.62 -0.55
C ASP A 48 -7.80 -13.65 0.63
N ASP A 49 -8.08 -14.15 1.83
CA ASP A 49 -7.99 -13.36 3.07
C ASP A 49 -6.56 -13.01 3.47
N ARG A 50 -5.56 -13.71 2.95
CA ARG A 50 -4.14 -13.35 3.16
C ARG A 50 -3.80 -12.01 2.52
N LEU A 51 -4.58 -11.56 1.54
CA LEU A 51 -4.44 -10.25 0.88
C LEU A 51 -5.14 -9.11 1.63
N HIS A 52 -5.92 -9.40 2.67
CA HIS A 52 -6.64 -8.35 3.39
C HIS A 52 -5.67 -7.33 4.00
N GLN A 53 -6.02 -6.04 3.95
CA GLN A 53 -5.18 -4.94 4.42
C GLN A 53 -4.70 -5.15 5.86
N LYS A 54 -5.54 -5.73 6.72
CA LYS A 54 -5.19 -6.07 8.11
C LYS A 54 -3.94 -6.95 8.22
N GLU A 55 -3.74 -7.84 7.26
CA GLU A 55 -2.60 -8.76 7.26
C GLU A 55 -1.29 -8.05 6.94
N PHE A 56 -1.35 -7.00 6.12
CA PHE A 56 -0.20 -6.19 5.74
C PHE A 56 0.07 -5.10 6.77
N PHE A 57 -0.97 -4.46 7.28
CA PHE A 57 -0.84 -3.32 8.18
C PHE A 57 -0.87 -3.68 9.67
N GLY A 58 -1.29 -4.89 10.03
CA GLY A 58 -1.41 -5.35 11.43
C GLY A 58 -2.64 -4.81 12.18
N LEU A 59 -3.46 -3.99 11.51
CA LEU A 59 -4.65 -3.34 12.07
C LEU A 59 -5.76 -3.28 11.02
N ASP A 60 -7.02 -3.34 11.48
CA ASP A 60 -8.19 -3.51 10.61
C ASP A 60 -8.55 -2.28 9.76
N TYR A 61 -8.24 -1.07 10.23
CA TYR A 61 -8.58 0.17 9.55
C TYR A 61 -7.34 0.98 9.17
N ILE A 62 -7.14 1.14 7.86
CA ILE A 62 -6.12 1.99 7.28
C ILE A 62 -6.80 2.72 6.12
N VAL A 63 -7.59 3.75 6.45
CA VAL A 63 -8.13 4.79 5.54
C VAL A 63 -8.86 4.32 4.26
N GLY A 64 -10.18 4.53 4.23
CA GLY A 64 -11.06 4.22 3.08
C GLY A 64 -11.43 5.41 2.20
N ASP A 65 -10.65 6.50 2.23
CA ASP A 65 -10.98 7.77 1.56
C ASP A 65 -10.51 7.87 0.10
N GLY A 66 -9.78 6.86 -0.39
CA GLY A 66 -9.24 6.83 -1.75
C GLY A 66 -8.05 7.78 -1.97
N HIS A 67 -7.54 8.43 -0.92
CA HIS A 67 -6.38 9.31 -1.00
C HIS A 67 -5.08 8.56 -0.73
N ALA A 68 -3.98 9.11 -1.22
CA ALA A 68 -2.64 8.64 -0.89
C ALA A 68 -2.21 9.18 0.47
N HIS A 69 -1.79 8.28 1.37
CA HIS A 69 -1.34 8.63 2.71
C HIS A 69 0.15 8.38 2.88
N SER A 70 0.85 9.35 3.48
CA SER A 70 2.26 9.19 3.84
C SER A 70 2.36 8.47 5.17
N LEU A 71 2.99 7.29 5.18
CA LEU A 71 3.32 6.56 6.41
C LEU A 71 4.57 7.12 7.11
N ALA A 72 5.35 7.96 6.44
CA ALA A 72 6.54 8.59 7.01
C ALA A 72 6.23 9.92 7.73
N ASP A 73 5.05 10.50 7.47
CA ASP A 73 4.60 11.73 8.11
C ASP A 73 3.91 11.41 9.44
N ASN A 74 4.54 11.78 10.55
CA ASN A 74 4.05 11.52 11.91
C ASN A 74 2.73 12.24 12.24
N ASN A 75 2.36 13.28 11.47
CA ASN A 75 1.10 14.00 11.67
C ASN A 75 -0.07 13.38 10.89
N LYS A 76 0.20 12.37 10.07
CA LYS A 76 -0.81 11.59 9.34
C LYS A 76 -0.86 10.19 9.90
N MET A 77 -1.95 9.46 9.66
CA MET A 77 -2.04 8.03 9.99
C MET A 77 -1.76 7.72 11.48
N PRO A 78 -2.45 8.36 12.45
CA PRO A 78 -2.12 8.24 13.87
C PRO A 78 -2.18 6.78 14.37
N GLN A 79 -3.16 6.00 13.92
CA GLN A 79 -3.30 4.59 14.29
C GLN A 79 -2.14 3.73 13.79
N PHE A 80 -1.59 4.03 12.62
CA PHE A 80 -0.41 3.34 12.10
C PHE A 80 0.80 3.60 13.00
N HIS A 81 1.04 4.87 13.34
CA HIS A 81 2.18 5.26 14.17
C HIS A 81 2.05 4.73 15.59
N GLU A 82 0.87 4.83 16.20
CA GLU A 82 0.59 4.27 17.53
C GLU A 82 0.94 2.79 17.59
N TYR A 83 0.53 2.02 16.58
CA TYR A 83 0.81 0.59 16.52
C TYR A 83 2.27 0.28 16.17
N TRP A 84 2.82 0.85 15.10
CA TRP A 84 4.12 0.43 14.59
C TRP A 84 5.30 1.05 15.34
N ASN A 85 5.15 2.18 16.02
CA ASN A 85 6.25 2.78 16.79
C ASN A 85 6.78 1.85 17.90
N GLN A 86 5.92 1.02 18.50
CA GLN A 86 6.37 0.01 19.48
C GLN A 86 7.14 -1.17 18.85
N TYR A 87 7.09 -1.30 17.51
CA TYR A 87 7.74 -2.37 16.73
C TYR A 87 8.84 -1.84 15.78
N GLY A 88 9.40 -0.65 16.06
CA GLY A 88 10.46 -0.06 15.23
C GLY A 88 9.96 0.86 14.10
N GLY A 89 8.71 1.33 14.19
CA GLY A 89 8.12 2.33 13.31
C GLY A 89 8.01 1.85 11.87
N LEU A 90 8.25 2.78 10.93
CA LEU A 90 8.20 2.51 9.49
C LEU A 90 9.12 1.35 9.07
N SER A 91 10.32 1.24 9.64
CA SER A 91 11.25 0.15 9.33
C SER A 91 10.71 -1.21 9.79
N GLY A 92 10.10 -1.25 10.99
CA GLY A 92 9.42 -2.45 11.49
C GLY A 92 8.28 -2.90 10.56
N PHE A 93 7.46 -1.96 10.13
CA PHE A 93 6.41 -2.21 9.16
C PHE A 93 6.93 -2.73 7.81
N GLN A 94 7.99 -2.12 7.27
CA GLN A 94 8.59 -2.56 6.01
C GLN A 94 9.09 -4.01 6.08
N ASN A 95 9.71 -4.40 7.20
CA ASN A 95 10.14 -5.78 7.43
C ASN A 95 8.95 -6.74 7.49
N HIS A 96 7.88 -6.37 8.21
CA HIS A 96 6.65 -7.17 8.27
C HIS A 96 6.02 -7.39 6.89
N VAL A 97 5.95 -6.33 6.08
CA VAL A 97 5.43 -6.44 4.71
C VAL A 97 6.31 -7.37 3.87
N LEU A 98 7.64 -7.26 3.97
CA LEU A 98 8.57 -8.15 3.27
C LEU A 98 8.37 -9.63 3.66
N GLU A 99 8.19 -9.90 4.95
CA GLU A 99 7.86 -11.24 5.43
C GLU A 99 6.50 -11.73 4.93
N LYS A 100 5.51 -10.85 4.83
CA LYS A 100 4.17 -11.23 4.36
C LYS A 100 4.20 -11.63 2.89
N ILE A 101 4.82 -10.81 2.04
CA ILE A 101 4.84 -11.05 0.59
C ILE A 101 5.67 -12.26 0.18
N THR A 102 6.64 -12.68 1.00
CA THR A 102 7.43 -13.89 0.77
C THR A 102 6.71 -15.17 1.18
N LYS A 103 5.63 -15.06 1.97
CA LYS A 103 4.80 -16.18 2.45
C LYS A 103 3.48 -16.36 1.67
N ILE A 104 3.16 -15.42 0.77
CA ILE A 104 1.94 -15.46 -0.07
C ILE A 104 2.22 -16.19 -1.37
#